data_AF-A0A7S9HE79-F1
#
_entry.id   AF-A0A7S9HE79-F1
#
_cell.length_a   1.000
_cell.length_b   1.000
_cell.length_c   1.000
_cell.angle_alpha   90.00
_cell.angle_beta   90.00
_cell.angle_gamma   90.00
#
_symmetry.space_group_name_H-M   'P 1'
#
loop_
_entity.id
_entity.type
_entity.pdbx_description
1 polymer ?
#
loop_
_entity_poly.entity_id
_entity_poly.type
_entity_poly.pdbx_seq_one_letter_code
_entity_poly.pdbx_strand_id
1 'polypeptide(L)'
;MYESQPNYSRYFAINIKNGVADLILNAFNESKQNIIDRVALKHRELTGTLAGFRYKREAYSHQNVKAPGFKFKPLHPSLVNEFTDHLDEWQRHEARQLSAESVIIAALNKMKTVADLYHLLPDCVHSALPDKGEDYSTLSQEAIDEFKHQHEEELKLIKLQLVLNTMKA
;
A
#
# COMPACT_ATOMS: atom_id res chain seq x y z
N MET A 1 22.16 -35.32 -8.67
CA MET A 1 22.01 -34.19 -9.61
C MET A 1 21.56 -32.99 -8.80
N TYR A 2 22.38 -31.95 -8.71
CA TYR A 2 21.97 -30.71 -8.04
C TYR A 2 21.18 -29.90 -9.05
N GLU A 3 19.86 -29.84 -8.91
CA GLU A 3 19.03 -28.90 -9.65
C GLU A 3 19.40 -27.49 -9.18
N SER A 4 20.11 -26.78 -10.04
CA SER A 4 20.36 -25.35 -9.92
C SER A 4 19.01 -24.64 -9.84
N GLN A 5 18.67 -24.14 -8.64
CA GLN A 5 17.47 -23.34 -8.42
C GLN A 5 17.42 -22.20 -9.44
N PRO A 6 16.26 -21.90 -10.05
CA PRO A 6 16.08 -20.65 -10.76
C PRO A 6 16.24 -19.52 -9.73
N ASN A 7 17.42 -18.90 -9.71
CA ASN A 7 17.71 -17.76 -8.87
C ASN A 7 17.04 -16.55 -9.51
N TYR A 8 15.74 -16.36 -9.26
CA TYR A 8 15.06 -15.13 -9.67
C TYR A 8 15.88 -13.96 -9.15
N SER A 9 16.35 -13.12 -10.10
CA SER A 9 17.25 -12.05 -9.74
C SER A 9 16.58 -11.14 -8.69
N ARG A 10 17.36 -10.57 -7.78
CA ARG A 10 16.89 -9.58 -6.80
C ARG A 10 16.04 -8.48 -7.44
N TYR A 11 16.33 -8.14 -8.70
CA TYR A 11 15.57 -7.18 -9.51
C TYR A 11 14.13 -7.63 -9.79
N PHE A 12 13.90 -8.92 -10.07
CA PHE A 12 12.58 -9.49 -10.27
C PHE A 12 11.71 -9.36 -9.00
N ALA A 13 12.24 -9.80 -7.85
CA ALA A 13 11.51 -9.72 -6.58
C ALA A 13 11.18 -8.27 -6.19
N ILE A 14 12.09 -7.33 -6.46
CA ILE A 14 11.85 -5.89 -6.25
C ILE A 14 10.72 -5.38 -7.16
N ASN A 15 10.70 -5.76 -8.44
CA ASN A 15 9.67 -5.30 -9.38
C ASN A 15 8.28 -5.82 -9.00
N ILE A 16 8.15 -7.08 -8.60
CA ILE A 16 6.87 -7.64 -8.14
C ILE A 16 6.43 -6.98 -6.85
N LYS A 17 7.34 -6.83 -5.88
CA LYS A 17 7.03 -6.12 -4.64
C LYS A 17 6.50 -4.71 -4.94
N ASN A 18 7.19 -3.96 -5.80
CA ASN A 18 6.80 -2.59 -6.15
C ASN A 18 5.48 -2.56 -6.92
N GLY A 19 5.28 -3.44 -7.91
CA GLY A 19 4.03 -3.47 -8.69
C GLY A 19 2.80 -3.78 -7.84
N VAL A 20 2.90 -4.73 -6.90
CA VAL A 20 1.82 -5.04 -5.96
C VAL A 20 1.65 -3.91 -4.94
N ALA A 21 2.75 -3.34 -4.44
CA ALA A 21 2.69 -2.20 -3.53
C ALA A 21 2.01 -0.98 -4.19
N ASP A 22 2.34 -0.66 -5.44
CA ASP A 22 1.76 0.46 -6.18
C ASP A 22 0.25 0.30 -6.39
N LEU A 23 -0.22 -0.92 -6.74
CA LEU A 23 -1.65 -1.21 -6.84
C LEU A 23 -2.40 -0.96 -5.52
N ILE A 24 -1.76 -1.28 -4.40
CA ILE A 24 -2.32 -1.13 -3.07
C ILE A 24 -2.27 0.34 -2.61
N LEU A 25 -1.15 1.03 -2.92
CA LEU A 25 -0.79 2.35 -2.40
C LEU A 25 -1.44 3.51 -3.15
N ASN A 26 -1.61 3.41 -4.47
CA ASN A 26 -1.99 4.57 -5.29
C ASN A 26 -3.32 5.18 -4.83
N ALA A 27 -4.35 4.36 -4.65
CA ALA A 27 -5.66 4.83 -4.21
C ALA A 27 -5.67 5.31 -2.74
N PHE A 28 -4.82 4.76 -1.87
CA PHE A 28 -4.66 5.25 -0.50
C PHE A 28 -4.00 6.63 -0.48
N ASN A 29 -2.89 6.78 -1.19
CA ASN A 29 -2.15 8.04 -1.28
C ASN A 29 -2.99 9.14 -1.93
N GLU A 30 -3.74 8.82 -2.97
CA GLU A 30 -4.71 9.74 -3.59
C GLU A 30 -5.79 10.16 -2.60
N SER A 31 -6.37 9.21 -1.86
CA SER A 31 -7.36 9.50 -0.82
C SER A 31 -6.79 10.38 0.30
N LYS A 32 -5.56 10.11 0.74
CA LYS A 32 -4.83 10.89 1.75
C LYS A 32 -4.61 12.32 1.27
N GLN A 33 -4.14 12.50 0.03
CA GLN A 33 -3.93 13.82 -0.57
C GLN A 33 -5.23 14.59 -0.73
N ASN A 34 -6.34 13.95 -1.12
CA ASN A 34 -7.65 14.60 -1.24
C ASN A 34 -8.14 15.18 0.10
N ILE A 35 -7.93 14.46 1.21
CA ILE A 35 -8.26 14.96 2.55
C ILE A 35 -7.32 16.12 2.93
N ILE A 36 -6.02 15.99 2.68
CA ILE A 36 -5.04 17.06 2.95
C ILE A 36 -5.43 18.32 2.17
N ASP A 37 -5.75 18.20 0.89
CA ASP A 37 -6.17 19.31 0.03
C ASP A 37 -7.43 19.99 0.60
N ARG A 38 -8.46 19.21 0.95
CA ARG A 38 -9.69 19.71 1.56
C ARG A 38 -9.41 20.50 2.83
N VAL A 39 -8.62 19.94 3.75
CA VAL A 39 -8.29 20.57 5.03
C VAL A 39 -7.39 21.80 4.82
N ALA A 40 -6.46 21.75 3.87
CA ALA A 40 -5.58 22.86 3.54
C ALA A 40 -6.33 24.07 2.94
N LEU A 41 -7.33 23.82 2.10
CA LEU A 41 -8.21 24.86 1.55
C LEU A 41 -9.07 25.49 2.65
N LYS A 42 -9.77 24.68 3.46
CA LYS A 42 -10.53 25.16 4.63
C LYS A 42 -9.64 25.96 5.60
N HIS A 43 -8.42 25.48 5.85
CA HIS A 43 -7.47 26.18 6.71
C HIS A 43 -7.15 27.57 6.17
N ARG A 44 -6.85 27.67 4.87
CA ARG A 44 -6.61 28.94 4.18
C ARG A 44 -7.80 29.89 4.29
N GLU A 45 -9.02 29.40 4.13
CA GLU A 45 -10.24 30.21 4.28
C GLU A 45 -10.37 30.78 5.70
N LEU A 46 -10.02 30.00 6.72
CA LEU A 46 -10.12 30.40 8.13
C LEU A 46 -8.99 31.32 8.60
N THR A 47 -7.77 31.16 8.07
CA THR A 47 -6.58 31.87 8.57
C THR A 47 -6.00 32.91 7.62
N GLY A 48 -6.47 32.93 6.36
CA GLY A 48 -5.93 33.78 5.30
C GLY A 48 -4.51 33.43 4.87
N THR A 49 -4.00 32.24 5.20
CA THR A 49 -2.62 31.83 4.87
C THR A 49 -2.51 31.01 3.58
N LEU A 50 -1.30 30.53 3.28
CA LEU A 50 -1.10 29.52 2.24
C LEU A 50 -1.98 28.28 2.51
N ALA A 51 -2.39 27.60 1.45
CA ALA A 51 -3.12 26.33 1.54
C ALA A 51 -2.18 25.20 1.96
N GLY A 52 -1.89 25.16 3.26
CA GLY A 52 -1.08 24.17 3.95
C GLY A 52 -1.00 24.52 5.43
N PHE A 53 -0.68 23.52 6.25
CA PHE A 53 -0.72 23.64 7.70
C PHE A 53 0.32 22.73 8.37
N ARG A 54 0.60 23.00 9.64
CA ARG A 54 1.41 22.14 10.51
C ARG A 54 0.54 21.46 11.56
N TYR A 55 0.73 20.16 11.72
CA TYR A 55 0.08 19.38 12.76
C TYR A 55 1.10 18.41 13.37
N LYS A 56 1.20 18.36 14.70
CA LYS A 56 2.19 17.54 15.44
C LYS A 56 3.63 17.65 14.90
N ARG A 57 4.06 18.88 14.55
CA ARG A 57 5.38 19.25 13.97
C ARG A 57 5.59 18.88 12.50
N GLU A 58 4.72 18.09 11.90
CA GLU A 58 4.72 17.76 10.49
C GLU A 58 4.02 18.83 9.65
N ALA A 59 4.41 18.93 8.38
CA ALA A 59 3.86 19.88 7.42
C ALA A 59 3.01 19.12 6.38
N TYR A 60 1.82 19.63 6.13
CA TYR A 60 0.88 19.12 5.14
C TYR A 60 0.51 20.25 4.18
N SER A 61 0.59 20.01 2.88
CA SER A 61 0.38 21.04 1.87
C SER A 61 -0.61 20.56 0.82
N HIS A 62 -1.42 21.50 0.33
CA HIS A 62 -2.22 21.27 -0.86
C HIS A 62 -1.30 20.92 -2.04
N GLN A 63 -1.71 19.98 -2.92
CA GLN A 63 -0.87 19.48 -4.02
C GLN A 63 -0.32 20.59 -4.94
N ASN A 64 -1.12 21.65 -5.16
CA ASN A 64 -0.75 22.81 -5.97
C ASN A 64 0.14 23.85 -5.26
N VAL A 65 0.47 23.66 -3.98
CA VAL A 65 1.29 24.61 -3.21
C VAL A 65 2.70 24.07 -3.04
N LYS A 66 3.66 24.76 -3.65
CA LYS A 66 5.09 24.51 -3.42
C LYS A 66 5.65 25.54 -2.45
N ALA A 67 5.67 25.20 -1.16
CA ALA A 67 6.27 26.03 -0.13
C ALA A 67 7.06 25.17 0.87
N PRO A 68 8.20 25.66 1.39
CA PRO A 68 8.91 24.98 2.47
C PRO A 68 8.02 24.81 3.70
N GLY A 69 8.10 23.65 4.37
CA GLY A 69 7.24 23.29 5.50
C GLY A 69 7.22 24.29 6.67
N PHE A 70 8.31 25.03 6.87
CA PHE A 70 8.41 26.06 7.92
C PHE A 70 7.51 27.28 7.67
N LYS A 71 7.00 27.47 6.44
CA LYS A 71 6.09 28.57 6.09
C LYS A 71 4.64 28.29 6.49
N PHE A 72 4.30 27.06 6.82
CA PHE A 72 2.93 26.69 7.19
C PHE A 72 2.65 27.02 8.66
N LYS A 73 1.46 27.56 8.92
CA LYS A 73 1.00 27.85 10.28
C LYS A 73 0.45 26.58 10.95
N PRO A 74 0.38 26.56 12.30
CA PRO A 74 -0.34 25.49 13.01
C PRO A 74 -1.77 25.34 12.49
N LEU A 75 -2.26 24.09 12.40
CA LEU A 75 -3.62 23.78 11.99
C LEU A 75 -4.64 24.55 12.82
N HIS A 76 -5.68 25.06 12.16
CA HIS A 76 -6.73 25.83 12.82
C HIS A 76 -7.51 24.94 13.80
N PRO A 77 -7.82 25.39 15.04
CA PRO A 77 -8.41 24.55 16.08
C PRO A 77 -9.71 23.84 15.66
N SER A 78 -10.55 24.48 14.85
CA SER A 78 -11.81 23.88 14.37
C SER A 78 -11.62 22.68 13.44
N LEU A 79 -10.44 22.50 12.86
CA LEU A 79 -10.11 21.41 11.95
C LEU A 79 -9.35 20.27 12.63
N VAL A 80 -8.95 20.44 13.90
CA VAL A 80 -8.10 19.49 14.62
C VAL A 80 -8.77 18.13 14.77
N ASN A 81 -10.05 18.09 15.15
CA ASN A 81 -10.76 16.82 15.37
C ASN A 81 -10.91 16.06 14.04
N GLU A 82 -11.44 16.72 13.00
CA GLU A 82 -11.58 16.16 11.64
C GLU A 82 -10.25 15.59 11.13
N PHE A 83 -9.15 16.34 11.31
CA PHE A 83 -7.83 15.89 10.84
C PHE A 83 -7.24 14.75 11.69
N THR A 84 -7.53 14.73 13.00
CA THR A 84 -7.02 13.68 13.90
C THR A 84 -7.67 12.34 13.59
N ASP A 85 -8.98 12.30 13.34
CA ASP A 85 -9.70 11.08 12.98
C ASP A 85 -9.12 10.43 11.71
N HIS A 86 -8.81 11.27 10.71
CA HIS A 86 -8.16 10.81 9.48
C HIS A 86 -6.72 10.36 9.69
N LEU A 87 -5.96 11.01 10.56
CA LEU A 87 -4.59 10.63 10.87
C LEU A 87 -4.53 9.24 11.54
N ASP A 88 -5.44 8.95 12.46
CA ASP A 88 -5.54 7.64 13.12
C ASP A 88 -5.98 6.54 12.14
N GLU A 89 -6.85 6.88 11.19
CA GLU A 89 -7.18 5.98 10.07
C GLU A 89 -5.96 5.70 9.18
N TRP A 90 -5.19 6.72 8.81
CA TRP A 90 -3.98 6.54 7.99
C TRP A 90 -2.93 5.69 8.67
N GLN A 91 -2.68 5.88 9.97
CA GLN A 91 -1.74 5.04 10.71
C GLN A 91 -2.17 3.57 10.73
N ARG A 92 -3.47 3.30 10.86
CA ARG A 92 -4.00 1.93 10.76
C ARG A 92 -3.83 1.36 9.36
N HIS A 93 -4.00 2.15 8.31
CA HIS A 93 -3.74 1.72 6.94
C HIS A 93 -2.25 1.45 6.67
N GLU A 94 -1.35 2.32 7.14
CA GLU A 94 0.10 2.13 7.02
C GLU A 94 0.55 0.83 7.73
N ALA A 95 0.01 0.54 8.92
CA ALA A 95 0.27 -0.73 9.59
C ALA A 95 -0.21 -1.96 8.79
N ARG A 96 -1.43 -1.89 8.23
CA ARG A 96 -1.98 -2.97 7.38
C ARG A 96 -1.17 -3.16 6.10
N GLN A 97 -0.64 -2.08 5.53
CA GLN A 97 0.25 -2.14 4.37
C GLN A 97 1.53 -2.90 4.70
N LEU A 98 2.17 -2.60 5.84
CA LEU A 98 3.37 -3.33 6.26
C LEU A 98 3.11 -4.84 6.42
N SER A 99 1.94 -5.21 6.95
CA SER A 99 1.49 -6.61 7.01
C SER A 99 1.26 -7.22 5.62
N ALA A 100 0.67 -6.49 4.68
CA ALA A 100 0.51 -6.97 3.30
C ALA A 100 1.87 -7.17 2.61
N GLU A 101 2.81 -6.23 2.78
CA GLU A 101 4.16 -6.31 2.24
C GLU A 101 4.94 -7.51 2.79
N SER A 102 4.79 -7.83 4.07
CA SER A 102 5.47 -8.96 4.69
C SER A 102 5.03 -10.29 4.06
N VAL A 103 3.74 -10.44 3.75
CA VAL A 103 3.19 -11.61 3.05
C VAL A 103 3.70 -11.73 1.61
N ILE A 104 3.81 -10.60 0.90
CA ILE A 104 4.34 -10.61 -0.48
C ILE A 104 5.80 -11.05 -0.47
N ILE A 105 6.59 -10.56 0.49
CA ILE A 105 7.98 -11.00 0.68
C ILE A 105 8.04 -12.49 1.04
N ALA A 106 7.15 -12.98 1.91
CA ALA A 106 7.09 -14.39 2.27
C ALA A 106 6.75 -15.28 1.05
N ALA A 107 5.79 -14.85 0.21
CA ALA A 107 5.45 -15.54 -1.03
C ALA A 107 6.63 -15.55 -2.02
N LEU A 108 7.32 -14.42 -2.18
CA LEU A 108 8.52 -14.29 -3.03
C LEU A 108 9.68 -15.17 -2.55
N ASN A 109 9.81 -15.39 -1.24
CA ASN A 109 10.83 -16.29 -0.69
C ASN A 109 10.46 -17.77 -0.83
N LYS A 110 9.16 -18.09 -0.91
CA LYS A 110 8.66 -19.47 -1.02
C LYS A 110 8.54 -19.95 -2.47
N MET A 111 8.35 -19.04 -3.43
CA MET A 111 8.22 -19.37 -4.85
C MET A 111 9.52 -19.95 -5.45
N LYS A 112 9.37 -20.86 -6.41
CA LYS A 112 10.43 -21.24 -7.36
C LYS A 112 10.01 -21.04 -8.81
N THR A 113 8.74 -20.74 -9.05
CA THR A 113 8.16 -20.40 -10.35
C THR A 113 7.19 -19.23 -10.19
N VAL A 114 6.86 -18.56 -11.31
CA VAL A 114 5.79 -17.56 -11.32
C VAL A 114 4.44 -18.19 -10.98
N ALA A 115 4.18 -19.43 -11.42
CA ALA A 115 2.95 -20.16 -11.11
C ALA A 115 2.70 -20.28 -9.59
N ASP A 116 3.76 -20.48 -8.79
CA ASP A 116 3.66 -20.53 -7.33
C ASP A 116 3.05 -19.23 -6.75
N LEU A 117 3.45 -18.06 -7.27
CA LEU A 117 2.88 -16.78 -6.81
C LEU A 117 1.39 -16.67 -7.08
N TYR A 118 0.92 -17.16 -8.23
CA TYR A 118 -0.51 -17.19 -8.55
C TYR A 118 -1.31 -18.10 -7.60
N HIS A 119 -0.67 -19.12 -7.03
CA HIS A 119 -1.31 -19.98 -6.05
C HIS A 119 -1.24 -19.44 -4.62
N LEU A 120 -0.15 -18.77 -4.25
CA LEU A 120 0.09 -18.23 -2.90
C LEU A 120 -0.65 -16.91 -2.67
N LEU A 121 -0.71 -16.03 -3.68
CA LEU A 121 -1.28 -14.70 -3.56
C LEU A 121 -2.72 -14.65 -4.11
N PRO A 122 -3.55 -13.74 -3.58
CA PRO A 122 -4.94 -13.62 -4.00
C PRO A 122 -5.08 -13.10 -5.43
N ASP A 123 -6.13 -13.53 -6.13
CA ASP A 123 -6.37 -13.21 -7.54
C ASP A 123 -6.37 -11.71 -7.86
N CYS A 124 -6.75 -10.89 -6.89
CA CYS A 124 -6.79 -9.45 -7.04
C CYS A 124 -5.42 -8.79 -7.30
N VAL A 125 -4.29 -9.47 -7.00
CA VAL A 125 -2.94 -8.97 -7.32
C VAL A 125 -2.34 -9.59 -8.58
N HIS A 126 -3.04 -10.55 -9.22
CA HIS A 126 -2.50 -11.30 -10.36
C HIS A 126 -2.22 -10.42 -11.59
N SER A 127 -2.88 -9.28 -11.72
CA SER A 127 -2.62 -8.30 -12.79
C SER A 127 -1.28 -7.58 -12.65
N ALA A 128 -0.67 -7.60 -11.45
CA ALA A 128 0.69 -7.08 -11.22
C ALA A 128 1.76 -8.18 -11.27
N LEU A 129 1.36 -9.44 -11.46
CA LEU A 129 2.30 -10.54 -11.65
C LEU A 129 2.70 -10.63 -13.13
N PRO A 130 3.89 -11.17 -13.44
CA PRO A 130 4.27 -11.43 -14.82
C PRO A 130 3.35 -12.50 -15.41
N ASP A 131 3.19 -12.50 -16.72
CA ASP A 131 2.48 -13.56 -17.43
C ASP A 131 2.96 -14.94 -16.96
N LYS A 132 2.01 -15.87 -16.82
CA LYS A 132 2.30 -17.27 -16.50
C LYS A 132 3.15 -17.88 -17.62
N GLY A 133 4.46 -17.76 -17.49
CA GLY A 133 5.41 -18.34 -18.46
C GLY A 133 5.47 -19.87 -18.37
N GLU A 134 5.19 -20.44 -17.20
CA GLU A 134 5.16 -21.88 -16.93
C GLU A 134 3.81 -22.26 -16.31
N ASP A 135 3.21 -23.35 -16.77
CA ASP A 135 1.88 -23.81 -16.31
C ASP A 135 1.91 -24.58 -14.98
N TYR A 136 3.10 -24.96 -14.48
CA TYR A 136 3.23 -25.90 -13.37
C TYR A 136 3.77 -25.24 -12.11
N SER A 137 2.97 -25.26 -11.05
CA SER A 137 3.40 -24.97 -9.67
C SER A 137 4.44 -25.99 -9.21
N THR A 138 5.49 -25.52 -8.52
CA THR A 138 6.48 -26.39 -7.87
C THR A 138 6.14 -26.69 -6.42
N LEU A 139 5.20 -25.93 -5.85
CA LEU A 139 4.69 -26.15 -4.51
C LEU A 139 3.63 -27.25 -4.51
N SER A 140 3.68 -28.13 -3.51
CA SER A 140 2.60 -29.07 -3.23
C SER A 140 1.36 -28.32 -2.73
N GLN A 141 0.19 -28.92 -2.92
CA GLN A 141 -1.06 -28.34 -2.43
C GLN A 141 -1.02 -28.11 -0.90
N GLU A 142 -0.44 -29.04 -0.15
CA GLU A 142 -0.25 -28.90 1.31
C GLU A 142 0.58 -27.67 1.67
N ALA A 143 1.67 -27.40 0.94
CA ALA A 143 2.53 -26.24 1.20
C ALA A 143 1.85 -24.90 0.85
N ILE A 144 0.95 -24.92 -0.15
CA ILE A 144 0.10 -23.78 -0.52
C ILE A 144 -0.94 -23.52 0.58
N ASP A 145 -1.62 -24.56 1.05
CA ASP A 145 -2.67 -24.44 2.07
C ASP A 145 -2.09 -24.02 3.42
N GLU A 146 -0.94 -24.57 3.81
CA GLU A 146 -0.21 -24.16 5.01
C GLU A 146 0.18 -22.68 4.95
N PHE A 147 0.70 -22.21 3.80
CA PHE A 147 1.03 -20.80 3.63
C PHE A 147 -0.22 -19.91 3.76
N LYS A 148 -1.32 -20.29 3.11
CA LYS A 148 -2.58 -19.55 3.17
C LYS A 148 -3.16 -19.50 4.56
N HIS A 149 -3.03 -20.58 5.32
CA HIS A 149 -3.49 -20.64 6.69
C HIS A 149 -2.61 -19.78 7.62
N GLN A 150 -1.29 -19.85 7.47
CA GLN A 150 -0.35 -19.05 8.26
C GLN A 150 -0.54 -17.54 8.04
N HIS A 151 -0.96 -17.15 6.84
CA HIS A 151 -1.06 -15.77 6.38
C HIS A 151 -2.50 -15.32 6.08
N GLU A 152 -3.49 -15.98 6.68
CA GLU A 152 -4.90 -15.80 6.33
C GLU A 152 -5.37 -14.34 6.45
N GLU A 153 -5.03 -13.69 7.57
CA GLU A 153 -5.44 -12.31 7.84
C GLU A 153 -4.74 -11.31 6.90
N GLU A 154 -3.46 -11.48 6.61
CA GLU A 154 -2.74 -10.62 5.67
C GLU A 154 -3.25 -10.78 4.24
N LEU A 155 -3.52 -12.01 3.79
CA LEU A 155 -4.11 -12.28 2.48
C LEU A 155 -5.52 -11.68 2.37
N LYS A 156 -6.30 -11.71 3.46
CA LYS A 156 -7.59 -11.04 3.55
C LYS A 156 -7.45 -9.51 3.51
N LEU A 157 -6.45 -8.94 4.17
CA LEU A 157 -6.16 -7.51 4.11
C LEU A 157 -5.82 -7.06 2.69
N ILE A 158 -5.01 -7.83 1.95
CA ILE A 158 -4.70 -7.54 0.54
C ILE A 158 -5.99 -7.50 -0.30
N LYS A 159 -6.87 -8.49 -0.13
CA LYS A 159 -8.18 -8.51 -0.83
C LYS A 159 -9.04 -7.30 -0.49
N LEU A 160 -9.17 -6.96 0.79
CA LEU A 160 -9.97 -5.83 1.26
C LEU A 160 -9.43 -4.48 0.76
N GLN A 161 -8.11 -4.31 0.74
CA GLN A 161 -7.48 -3.08 0.29
C GLN A 161 -7.69 -2.85 -1.20
N LEU A 162 -7.74 -3.92 -2.02
CA LEU A 162 -8.11 -3.83 -3.43
C LEU A 162 -9.59 -3.53 -3.67
N VAL A 163 -10.50 -4.11 -2.88
CA VAL A 163 -11.94 -3.79 -2.98
C VAL A 163 -12.20 -2.30 -2.71
N LEU A 164 -11.54 -1.74 -1.69
CA LEU A 164 -11.61 -0.31 -1.36
C LEU A 164 -11.06 0.58 -2.49
N ASN A 165 -10.07 0.09 -3.25
CA ASN A 165 -9.52 0.78 -4.41
C ASN A 165 -10.48 0.70 -5.62
N THR A 166 -11.18 -0.43 -5.82
CA THR A 166 -12.14 -0.62 -6.92
C THR A 166 -13.50 0.04 -6.71
N MET A 167 -13.97 0.18 -5.46
CA MET A 167 -15.27 0.83 -5.15
C MET A 167 -15.23 2.37 -5.25
N LYS A 168 -14.07 2.95 -5.57
CA LYS A 168 -13.90 4.38 -5.85
C LYS A 168 -13.86 4.71 -7.36
N ALA A 169 -13.89 3.71 -8.24
CA ALA A 169 -14.06 3.87 -9.69
C ALA A 169 -15.55 3.85 -10.07
#